data_AF-A0A1K1QKA5-F1
#
_entry.id   AF-A0A1K1QKA5-F1
#
_cell.length_a   1.000
_cell.length_b   1.000
_cell.length_c   1.000
_cell.angle_alpha   90.00
_cell.angle_beta   90.00
_cell.angle_gamma   90.00
#
_symmetry.space_group_name_H-M   'P 1'
#
loop_
_entity.id
_entity.type
_entity.pdbx_description
1 polymer ?
#
loop_
_entity_poly.entity_id
_entity_poly.type
_entity_poly.pdbx_seq_one_letter_code
_entity_poly.pdbx_strand_id
1 'polypeptide(L)'
;MTRVVLEQAVPAEWIDQVFEEHRQRQYPRELLFSTIVELMSLVSLGLRPSLHAAARQMEDLPVSLAALYDKVSRTEPALLRA
;
A
#
# COMPACT_ATOMS: atom_id res chain seq x y z
N MET A 1 -15.50 11.51 -0.37
CA MET A 1 -14.75 12.69 0.10
C MET A 1 -13.45 12.30 0.81
N THR A 2 -13.48 11.48 1.87
CA THR A 2 -12.28 11.13 2.66
C THR A 2 -11.12 10.55 1.85
N ARG A 3 -11.38 9.63 0.91
CA ARG A 3 -10.36 9.05 0.03
C ARG A 3 -9.60 10.11 -0.77
N VAL A 4 -10.33 10.99 -1.45
CA VAL A 4 -9.74 12.06 -2.28
C VAL A 4 -8.89 13.00 -1.42
N VAL A 5 -9.36 13.34 -0.22
CA VAL A 5 -8.59 14.18 0.72
C VAL A 5 -7.29 13.47 1.14
N LEU A 6 -7.34 12.17 1.43
CA LEU A 6 -6.15 11.40 1.80
C LEU A 6 -5.15 11.26 0.64
N GLU A 7 -5.61 11.01 -0.58
CA GLU A 7 -4.74 10.92 -1.77
C GLU A 7 -4.04 12.25 -2.08
N GLN A 8 -4.69 13.38 -1.81
CA GLN A 8 -4.09 14.71 -1.97
C GLN A 8 -3.15 15.07 -0.81
N ALA A 9 -3.50 14.69 0.42
CA ALA A 9 -2.71 14.97 1.61
C ALA A 9 -1.48 14.07 1.74
N VAL A 10 -1.53 12.87 1.17
CA VAL A 10 -0.48 11.86 1.25
C VAL A 10 -0.15 11.35 -0.16
N PRO A 11 0.70 12.08 -0.91
CA PRO A 11 1.07 11.71 -2.28
C PRO A 11 1.77 10.34 -2.34
N ALA A 12 1.52 9.57 -3.40
CA ALA A 12 2.16 8.26 -3.61
C ALA A 12 3.69 8.33 -3.59
N GLU A 13 4.27 9.35 -4.22
CA GLU A 13 5.73 9.58 -4.24
C GLU A 13 6.31 9.75 -2.84
N TRP A 14 5.64 10.50 -1.97
CA TRP A 14 6.06 10.66 -0.59
C TRP A 14 6.02 9.33 0.19
N ILE A 15 4.97 8.53 -0.02
CA ILE A 15 4.86 7.21 0.61
C ILE A 15 6.02 6.30 0.18
N ASP A 16 6.32 6.28 -1.12
CA ASP A 16 7.40 5.45 -1.66
C ASP A 16 8.79 5.96 -1.22
N GLN A 17 8.97 7.28 -1.05
CA GLN A 17 10.18 7.86 -0.46
C GLN A 17 10.37 7.43 1.00
N VAL A 18 9.34 7.57 1.84
CA VAL A 18 9.37 7.12 3.24
C VAL A 18 9.69 5.62 3.30
N PHE A 19 9.09 4.83 2.41
CA PHE A 19 9.40 3.41 2.31
C PHE A 19 10.87 3.17 1.95
N GLU A 20 11.42 3.89 0.98
CA GLU A 20 12.81 3.73 0.57
C GLU A 20 13.80 4.12 1.67
N GLU A 21 13.52 5.18 2.42
CA GLU A 21 14.38 5.68 3.50
C GLU A 21 14.40 4.76 4.74
N HIS A 22 13.27 4.13 5.05
CA HIS A 22 13.09 3.39 6.30
C HIS A 22 13.03 1.87 6.15
N ARG A 23 12.97 1.33 4.92
CA ARG A 23 13.03 -0.12 4.68
C ARG A 23 14.38 -0.69 5.09
N GLN A 24 14.34 -1.84 5.75
CA GLN A 24 15.50 -2.60 6.20
C GLN A 24 15.72 -3.83 5.33
N ARG A 25 14.66 -4.61 5.06
CA ARG A 25 14.71 -5.90 4.36
C ARG A 25 13.80 -5.98 3.15
N GLN A 26 12.71 -5.22 3.13
CA GLN A 26 11.86 -5.17 1.94
C GLN A 26 12.54 -4.40 0.80
N TYR A 27 12.21 -4.78 -0.44
CA TYR A 27 12.69 -4.11 -1.64
C TYR A 27 11.51 -3.55 -2.44
N PRO A 28 11.64 -2.36 -3.05
CA PRO A 28 10.77 -1.97 -4.15
C PRO A 28 11.09 -2.87 -5.35
N ARG A 29 10.07 -3.55 -5.87
CA ARG A 29 10.11 -4.22 -7.18
C ARG A 29 8.88 -3.75 -7.95
N GLU A 30 8.15 -4.66 -8.57
CA GLU A 30 6.93 -4.39 -9.32
C GLU A 30 5.79 -3.85 -8.44
N LEU A 31 5.78 -4.16 -7.14
CA LEU A 31 4.77 -3.65 -6.19
C LEU A 31 5.36 -2.52 -5.33
N LEU A 32 4.92 -1.29 -5.61
CA LEU A 32 5.20 -0.10 -4.81
C LEU A 32 4.49 -0.14 -3.45
N PHE A 33 5.01 0.60 -2.48
CA PHE A 33 4.40 0.64 -1.14
C PHE A 33 3.18 1.55 -1.13
N SER A 34 3.20 2.63 -1.92
CA SER A 34 2.05 3.48 -2.20
C SER A 34 0.82 2.69 -2.68
N THR A 35 0.99 1.70 -3.54
CA THR A 35 -0.10 0.80 -3.99
C THR A 35 -0.73 0.02 -2.83
N ILE A 36 0.07 -0.45 -1.87
CA ILE A 36 -0.45 -1.12 -0.67
C ILE A 36 -1.27 -0.14 0.17
N VAL A 37 -0.76 1.07 0.37
CA VAL A 37 -1.44 2.12 1.15
C VAL A 37 -2.75 2.53 0.49
N GLU A 38 -2.80 2.63 -0.83
CA GLU A 38 -4.04 2.89 -1.58
C GLU A 38 -5.08 1.79 -1.33
N LEU A 39 -4.69 0.52 -1.50
CA LEU A 39 -5.57 -0.62 -1.26
C LEU A 39 -6.07 -0.67 0.19
N MET A 40 -5.18 -0.43 1.16
CA MET A 40 -5.54 -0.40 2.58
C MET A 40 -6.40 0.82 2.95
N SER A 41 -6.29 1.92 2.22
CA SER A 41 -7.17 3.08 2.37
C SER A 41 -8.61 2.73 2.00
N LEU A 42 -8.81 1.94 0.94
CA LEU A 42 -10.15 1.45 0.59
C LEU A 42 -10.77 0.57 1.68
N VAL A 43 -9.95 -0.24 2.35
CA VAL A 43 -10.41 -1.13 3.43
C VAL A 43 -10.68 -0.35 4.72
N SER A 44 -9.74 0.52 5.14
CA SER A 44 -9.87 1.30 6.37
C SER A 44 -11.02 2.31 6.33
N LEU A 45 -11.35 2.83 5.15
CA LEU A 45 -12.51 3.69 4.94
C LEU A 45 -13.83 2.91 4.75
N GLY A 46 -13.81 1.58 4.85
CA GLY A 46 -14.98 0.73 4.68
C GLY A 46 -15.52 0.66 3.24
N LEU A 47 -14.77 1.14 2.25
CA LEU A 47 -15.17 1.11 0.84
C LEU A 47 -15.03 -0.29 0.24
N ARG A 48 -14.16 -1.13 0.81
CA ARG A 48 -14.00 -2.54 0.45
C ARG A 48 -13.95 -3.39 1.73
N PRO A 49 -14.55 -4.59 1.72
CA PRO A 49 -14.64 -5.42 2.93
C PRO A 49 -13.31 -6.09 3.31
N SER A 50 -12.33 -6.13 2.40
CA SER A 50 -11.02 -6.75 2.66
C SER A 50 -9.97 -6.29 1.65
N LEU A 51 -8.70 -6.52 1.96
CA LEU A 51 -7.58 -6.31 1.03
C LEU A 51 -7.74 -7.16 -0.23
N HIS A 52 -8.22 -8.40 -0.09
CA HIS A 52 -8.51 -9.27 -1.22
C HIS A 52 -9.56 -8.66 -2.16
N ALA A 53 -10.65 -8.13 -1.60
CA ALA A 53 -11.71 -7.51 -2.38
C ALA A 53 -11.25 -6.21 -3.06
N ALA A 54 -10.38 -5.45 -2.42
CA ALA A 54 -9.75 -4.27 -3.01
C ALA A 54 -8.82 -4.65 -4.18
N ALA A 55 -7.91 -5.59 -3.96
CA ALA A 55 -6.95 -6.04 -4.97
C ALA A 55 -7.60 -6.69 -6.20
N ARG A 56 -8.70 -7.44 -6.02
CA ARG A 56 -9.44 -8.07 -7.12
C ARG A 56 -10.12 -7.09 -8.08
N GLN A 57 -10.31 -5.84 -7.68
CA GLN A 57 -10.92 -4.81 -8.52
C GLN A 57 -9.90 -3.86 -9.14
N MET A 58 -8.63 -3.98 -8.78
CA MET A 58 -7.54 -3.24 -9.42
C MET A 58 -7.17 -3.99 -10.71
N GLU A 59 -7.41 -3.34 -11.86
CA GLU A 59 -7.16 -3.96 -13.18
C GLU A 59 -5.67 -4.20 -13.42
N ASP A 60 -4.81 -3.28 -12.98
CA ASP A 60 -3.37 -3.27 -13.27
C ASP A 60 -2.50 -3.64 -12.05
N LEU A 61 -2.94 -4.57 -11.20
CA LEU A 61 -2.09 -5.05 -10.11
C LEU A 61 -0.90 -5.83 -10.70
N PRO A 62 0.36 -5.37 -10.54
CA PRO A 62 1.50 -5.90 -11.28
C PRO A 62 2.03 -7.23 -10.71
N VAL A 63 1.46 -7.70 -9.60
CA VAL A 63 1.92 -8.91 -8.89
C VAL A 63 0.75 -9.82 -8.53
N SER A 64 1.06 -11.07 -8.22
CA SER A 64 0.04 -12.01 -7.72
C SER A 64 -0.52 -11.59 -6.36
N LEU A 65 -1.73 -12.06 -6.02
CA LEU A 65 -2.30 -11.87 -4.69
C LEU A 65 -1.38 -12.43 -3.58
N ALA A 66 -0.70 -13.55 -3.83
CA ALA A 66 0.25 -14.12 -2.89
C ALA A 66 1.42 -13.16 -2.63
N ALA A 67 2.00 -12.57 -3.68
CA ALA A 67 3.08 -11.59 -3.55
C ALA A 67 2.64 -10.30 -2.85
N LEU A 68 1.39 -9.86 -3.07
CA LEU A 68 0.79 -8.76 -2.33
C LEU A 68 0.72 -9.07 -0.82
N TYR A 69 0.17 -10.23 -0.45
CA TYR A 69 0.08 -10.64 0.95
C TYR A 69 1.47 -10.85 1.60
N ASP A 70 2.44 -11.39 0.85
CA ASP A 70 3.82 -11.52 1.31
C ASP A 70 4.45 -10.15 1.61
N LYS A 71 4.19 -9.13 0.79
CA LYS A 71 4.70 -7.77 1.04
C LYS A 71 4.03 -7.13 2.26
N VAL A 72 2.70 -7.25 2.37
CA VAL A 72 1.92 -6.69 3.50
C VAL A 72 2.28 -7.36 4.82
N SER A 73 2.42 -8.68 4.85
CA SER A 73 2.75 -9.43 6.08
C SER A 73 4.14 -9.12 6.61
N ARG A 74 5.04 -8.59 5.78
CA ARG A 74 6.40 -8.22 6.14
C ARG A 74 6.57 -6.74 6.45
N THR A 75 5.49 -5.95 6.50
CA THR A 75 5.58 -4.51 6.78
C THR A 75 6.40 -4.26 8.03
N GLU A 76 7.43 -3.45 7.89
CA GLU A 76 8.44 -3.28 8.92
C GLU A 76 8.00 -2.21 9.93
N PRO A 77 8.12 -2.45 11.25
CA PRO A 77 7.70 -1.48 12.26
C PRO A 77 8.41 -0.12 12.18
N ALA A 78 9.60 -0.06 11.56
CA ALA A 78 10.32 1.18 11.35
C ALA A 78 9.54 2.17 10.46
N LEU A 79 8.74 1.67 9.51
CA LEU A 79 7.91 2.49 8.63
C LEU A 79 6.83 3.28 9.38
N LEU A 80 6.37 2.78 10.54
CA LEU A 80 5.38 3.47 11.38
C LEU A 80 6.00 4.56 12.26
N ARG A 81 7.34 4.64 12.34
CA ARG A 81 8.07 5.58 13.19
C ARG A 81 8.78 6.68 12.37
N ALA A 82 8.62 6.64 11.06
CA ALA A 82 9.10 7.66 10.13
C ALA A 82 8.33 8.98 10.31
#